data_AF-A0A359C9Q6-F1
#
_entry.id   AF-A0A359C9Q6-F1
#
_cell.length_a   1.000
_cell.length_b   1.000
_cell.length_c   1.000
_cell.angle_alpha   90.00
_cell.angle_beta   90.00
_cell.angle_gamma   90.00
#
_symmetry.space_group_name_H-M   'P 1'
#
loop_
_entity.id
_entity.type
_entity.pdbx_description
1 polymer ?
#
loop_
_entity_poly.entity_id
_entity_poly.type
_entity_poly.pdbx_seq_one_letter_code
_entity_poly.pdbx_strand_id
1 'polypeptide(L)'
;MENEESMEMEVYPIEHKGRVFNIITAYDMTFREVRGMLDWLSERGAFRFTPEDEFLGPGKIFTCEVEGVRLEVDVQGYEVIVYRRSPA
;
A
#
# COMPACT_ATOMS: atom_id res chain seq x y z
N MET A 1 11.21 -0.36 28.59
CA MET A 1 11.22 0.29 27.26
C MET A 1 11.14 -0.85 26.29
N GLU A 2 9.95 -1.09 25.73
CA GLU A 2 9.78 -2.12 24.72
C GLU A 2 10.61 -1.69 23.51
N ASN A 3 11.47 -2.58 23.03
CA ASN A 3 12.14 -2.38 21.76
C ASN A 3 11.04 -2.42 20.69
N GLU A 4 10.61 -1.26 20.19
CA GLU A 4 10.01 -1.19 18.87
C GLU A 4 11.09 -1.66 17.91
N GLU A 5 11.04 -2.93 17.53
CA GLU A 5 11.71 -3.38 16.31
C GLU A 5 11.17 -2.49 15.19
N SER A 6 11.96 -1.50 14.79
CA SER A 6 11.71 -0.74 13.57
C SER A 6 11.83 -1.73 12.42
N MET A 7 10.73 -2.38 12.08
CA MET A 7 10.63 -3.25 10.92
C MET A 7 11.11 -2.45 9.71
N GLU A 8 12.25 -2.86 9.14
CA GLU A 8 12.87 -2.16 8.02
C GLU A 8 11.95 -2.29 6.81
N MET A 9 11.46 -1.15 6.30
CA MET A 9 10.61 -1.14 5.11
C MET A 9 11.48 -1.26 3.87
N GLU A 10 11.18 -2.25 3.05
CA GLU A 10 11.82 -2.45 1.75
C GLU A 10 10.92 -1.99 0.62
N VAL A 11 11.52 -1.66 -0.54
CA VAL A 11 10.80 -1.24 -1.74
C VAL A 11 10.80 -2.36 -2.77
N TYR A 12 9.62 -2.80 -3.17
CA TYR A 12 9.41 -3.85 -4.16
C TYR A 12 8.66 -3.28 -5.38
N PRO A 13 9.37 -2.93 -6.47
CA PRO A 13 8.73 -2.50 -7.71
C PRO A 13 7.96 -3.64 -8.38
N ILE A 14 6.73 -3.36 -8.84
CA ILE A 14 5.89 -4.33 -9.54
C ILE A 14 5.13 -3.65 -10.70
N GLU A 15 5.12 -4.30 -11.86
CA GLU A 15 4.22 -3.91 -12.95
C GLU A 15 2.82 -4.53 -12.75
N HIS A 16 1.79 -3.70 -12.80
CA HIS A 16 0.39 -4.12 -12.77
C HIS A 16 -0.46 -3.26 -13.70
N LYS A 17 -1.18 -3.90 -14.63
CA LYS A 17 -2.08 -3.25 -15.61
C LYS A 17 -1.42 -2.07 -16.36
N GLY A 18 -0.17 -2.24 -16.78
CA GLY A 18 0.58 -1.25 -17.57
C GLY A 18 1.12 -0.06 -16.78
N ARG A 19 1.17 -0.15 -15.44
CA ARG A 19 1.79 0.84 -14.55
C ARG A 19 2.77 0.16 -13.61
N VAL A 20 3.82 0.87 -13.24
CA VAL A 20 4.79 0.41 -12.23
C VAL A 20 4.41 1.03 -10.88
N PHE A 21 4.29 0.18 -9.87
CA PHE A 21 4.03 0.55 -8.50
C PHE A 21 5.23 0.21 -7.63
N ASN A 22 5.51 1.03 -6.64
CA ASN A 22 6.47 0.73 -5.59
C ASN A 22 5.69 0.28 -4.35
N ILE A 23 5.77 -1.01 -4.01
CA ILE A 23 5.20 -1.52 -2.75
C ILE A 23 6.24 -1.37 -1.67
N ILE A 24 5.94 -0.57 -0.66
CA ILE A 24 6.85 -0.25 0.44
C ILE A 24 6.31 -0.96 1.68
N THR A 25 7.00 -1.99 2.14
CA THR A 25 6.48 -2.85 3.21
C THR A 25 7.62 -3.57 3.92
N ALA A 26 7.40 -3.91 5.18
CA ALA A 26 8.24 -4.85 5.93
C ALA A 26 7.59 -6.24 6.09
N TYR A 27 6.39 -6.42 5.54
CA TYR A 27 5.64 -7.67 5.63
C TYR A 27 5.88 -8.54 4.40
N ASP A 28 6.06 -9.84 4.64
CA ASP A 28 5.97 -10.85 3.59
C ASP A 28 4.54 -10.92 3.05
N MET A 29 4.37 -10.45 1.82
CA MET A 29 3.10 -10.46 1.11
C MET A 29 3.16 -11.41 -0.07
N THR A 30 2.11 -12.21 -0.22
CA THR A 30 1.92 -13.02 -1.41
C THR A 30 1.59 -12.14 -2.60
N PHE A 31 1.94 -12.64 -3.78
CA PHE A 31 1.62 -11.95 -5.03
C PHE A 31 0.12 -11.72 -5.25
N ARG A 32 -0.74 -12.59 -4.70
CA ARG A 32 -2.20 -12.43 -4.76
C ARG A 32 -2.67 -11.29 -3.89
N GLU A 33 -2.15 -11.15 -2.68
CA GLU A 33 -2.44 -10.01 -1.80
C GLU A 33 -2.02 -8.69 -2.47
N VAL A 34 -0.81 -8.64 -3.04
CA VAL A 34 -0.32 -7.43 -3.71
C VAL A 34 -1.21 -7.04 -4.89
N ARG A 35 -1.53 -7.98 -5.79
CA ARG A 35 -2.40 -7.70 -6.94
C ARG A 35 -3.83 -7.36 -6.53
N GLY A 36 -4.39 -8.09 -5.57
CA GLY A 36 -5.72 -7.83 -5.02
C GLY A 36 -5.81 -6.43 -4.40
N MET A 37 -4.78 -6.04 -3.63
CA MET A 37 -4.66 -4.69 -3.06
C MET A 37 -4.62 -3.62 -4.16
N LEU A 38 -3.76 -3.78 -5.17
CA LEU A 38 -3.66 -2.82 -6.28
C LEU A 38 -4.97 -2.70 -7.08
N ASP A 39 -5.69 -3.80 -7.29
CA ASP A 39 -7.00 -3.80 -7.94
C ASP A 39 -8.03 -3.07 -7.09
N TRP A 40 -8.12 -3.39 -5.80
CA TRP A 40 -9.04 -2.77 -4.85
C TRP A 40 -8.83 -1.25 -4.74
N LEU A 41 -7.56 -0.80 -4.71
CA LEU A 41 -7.18 0.60 -4.69
C LEU A 41 -7.49 1.30 -6.02
N SER A 42 -7.23 0.63 -7.14
CA SER A 42 -7.52 1.16 -8.48
C SER A 42 -9.01 1.43 -8.67
N GLU A 43 -9.87 0.51 -8.24
CA GLU A 43 -11.33 0.62 -8.34
C GLU A 43 -11.88 1.84 -7.57
N ARG A 44 -11.18 2.25 -6.51
CA ARG A 44 -11.52 3.43 -5.70
C ARG A 44 -10.84 4.71 -6.17
N GLY A 45 -10.07 4.63 -7.26
CA GLY A 45 -9.35 5.78 -7.79
C GLY A 45 -8.23 6.28 -6.87
N ALA A 46 -7.67 5.42 -6.01
CA ALA A 46 -6.62 5.79 -5.04
C ALA A 46 -5.39 6.45 -5.70
N PHE A 47 -5.07 6.07 -6.94
CA PHE A 47 -3.93 6.55 -7.71
C PHE A 47 -4.22 7.79 -8.57
N ARG A 48 -5.41 8.40 -8.44
CA ARG A 48 -5.73 9.64 -9.14
C ARG A 48 -5.11 10.81 -8.40
N PHE A 49 -4.40 11.65 -9.13
CA PHE A 49 -3.92 12.93 -8.63
C PHE A 49 -5.11 13.81 -8.27
N THR A 50 -5.12 14.35 -7.06
CA THR A 50 -6.10 15.33 -6.59
C THR A 50 -5.38 16.56 -6.05
N PRO A 51 -6.02 17.75 -6.00
CA PRO A 51 -5.38 18.96 -5.48
C PRO A 51 -4.84 18.81 -4.05
N GLU A 52 -5.42 17.92 -3.25
CA GLU A 52 -4.91 17.59 -1.91
C GLU A 52 -3.52 16.95 -1.93
N ASP A 53 -3.13 16.31 -3.03
CA ASP A 53 -1.79 15.73 -3.21
C ASP A 53 -0.72 16.81 -3.50
N GLU A 54 -1.12 18.07 -3.78
CA GLU A 54 -0.18 19.21 -3.90
C GLU A 54 0.35 19.66 -2.54
N PHE A 55 -0.36 19.34 -1.46
CA PHE A 55 0.08 19.64 -0.10
C PHE A 55 1.04 18.55 0.39
N LEU A 56 2.22 18.95 0.89
CA LEU A 56 3.15 18.05 1.56
C LEU A 56 2.50 17.51 2.83
N GLY A 57 1.99 16.28 2.79
CA GLY A 57 1.25 15.62 3.86
C GLY A 57 1.25 14.09 3.71
N PRO A 58 0.65 13.35 4.67
CA PRO A 58 0.43 11.91 4.52
C PRO A 58 -0.39 11.67 3.25
N GLY A 59 -0.13 10.55 2.56
CA GLY A 59 -0.89 10.23 1.37
C GLY A 59 -2.30 9.77 1.72
N LYS A 60 -2.97 9.17 0.74
CA LYS A 60 -4.33 8.69 0.91
C LYS A 60 -4.32 7.37 1.68
N ILE A 61 -4.83 7.40 2.90
CA ILE A 61 -4.93 6.20 3.75
C ILE A 61 -6.16 5.39 3.38
N PHE A 62 -5.96 4.09 3.18
CA PHE A 62 -7.01 3.12 2.94
C PHE A 62 -6.90 1.91 3.86
N THR A 63 -8.03 1.29 4.15
CA THR A 63 -8.10 -0.06 4.71
C THR A 63 -8.72 -0.97 3.67
N CYS A 64 -7.94 -1.93 3.16
CA CYS A 64 -8.43 -2.91 2.19
C CYS A 64 -8.41 -4.31 2.78
N GLU A 65 -9.46 -5.08 2.48
CA GLU A 65 -9.55 -6.50 2.80
C GLU A 65 -9.44 -7.30 1.49
N VAL A 66 -8.39 -8.11 1.36
CA VAL A 66 -8.05 -8.87 0.16
C VAL A 66 -7.46 -10.22 0.56
N GLU A 67 -7.79 -11.29 -0.15
CA GLU A 67 -7.23 -12.64 0.10
C GLU A 67 -7.25 -13.10 1.59
N GLY A 68 -8.24 -12.66 2.37
CA GLY A 68 -8.37 -13.00 3.80
C GLY A 68 -7.44 -12.23 4.74
N VAL A 69 -6.81 -11.14 4.27
CA VAL A 69 -6.06 -10.21 5.10
C VAL A 69 -6.63 -8.81 5.03
N ARG A 70 -6.46 -8.07 6.13
CA ARG A 70 -6.73 -6.65 6.24
C ARG A 70 -5.41 -5.89 6.21
N LEU A 71 -5.32 -4.93 5.30
CA LEU A 71 -4.15 -4.07 5.11
C LEU A 71 -4.53 -2.62 5.41
N GLU A 72 -3.67 -1.92 6.13
CA GLU A 72 -3.70 -0.46 6.24
C GLU A 72 -2.59 0.10 5.38
N VAL A 73 -2.98 0.88 4.37
CA VAL A 73 -2.06 1.35 3.34
C VAL A 73 -2.15 2.85 3.16
N ASP A 74 -1.02 3.45 2.80
CA ASP A 74 -0.90 4.86 2.45
C ASP A 74 -0.41 4.96 1.01
N VAL A 75 -1.17 5.70 0.20
CA VAL A 75 -0.98 5.80 -1.24
C VAL A 75 -0.53 7.21 -1.60
N GLN A 76 0.66 7.30 -2.21
CA GLN A 76 1.25 8.53 -2.73
C GLN A 76 1.62 8.33 -4.21
N GLY A 77 0.75 8.79 -5.12
CA GLY A 77 0.95 8.55 -6.55
C GLY A 77 0.92 7.05 -6.88
N TYR A 78 2.07 6.47 -7.22
CA TYR A 78 2.22 5.03 -7.46
C TYR A 78 3.05 4.32 -6.39
N GLU A 79 3.32 5.00 -5.28
CA GLU A 79 3.89 4.41 -4.08
C GLU A 79 2.77 3.94 -3.15
N VAL A 80 2.88 2.70 -2.66
CA VAL A 80 1.92 2.08 -1.77
C VAL A 80 2.67 1.57 -0.54
N ILE A 81 2.51 2.28 0.56
CA ILE A 81 3.13 1.94 1.84
C ILE A 81 2.16 1.06 2.62
N VAL A 82 2.60 -0.09 3.10
CA VAL A 82 1.79 -1.00 3.92
C VAL A 82 2.22 -0.87 5.37
N TYR A 83 1.45 -0.12 6.17
CA TYR A 83 1.75 0.11 7.58
C TYR A 83 1.36 -1.07 8.47
N ARG A 84 0.29 -1.77 8.11
CA ARG A 84 -0.23 -2.88 8.91
C ARG A 84 -0.77 -3.98 8.01
N ARG A 85 -0.48 -5.22 8.39
CA ARG A 85 -1.10 -6.44 7.88
C ARG A 85 -1.62 -7.28 9.03
N SER A 86 -2.89 -7.67 8.98
CA SER A 86 -3.48 -8.61 9.92
C SER A 86 -4.40 -9.59 9.20
N PRO A 87 -4.73 -10.74 9.79
CA PRO A 87 -5.87 -11.54 9.35
C PRO A 87 -7.14 -10.68 9.32
N ALA A 88 -8.00 -10.90 8.31
CA ALA A 88 -9.31 -10.27 8.21
C ALA A 88 -10.35 -10.96 9.12
#